data_AF-A0A7V0J506-F1
#
_entry.id   AF-A0A7V0J506-F1
#
_cell.length_a   1.000
_cell.length_b   1.000
_cell.length_c   1.000
_cell.angle_alpha   90.00
_cell.angle_beta   90.00
_cell.angle_gamma   90.00
#
_symmetry.space_group_name_H-M   'P 1'
#
loop_
_entity.id
_entity.type
_entity.pdbx_description
1 polymer ?
#
loop_
_entity_poly.entity_id
_entity_poly.type
_entity_poly.pdbx_seq_one_letter_code
_entity_poly.pdbx_strand_id
1 'polypeptide(L)'
;METGEEASGEDRTESLRDAVPASRLHVLRTALGGALQDPVIVILILAGIFDGLSGSPVHAILLIGVGLLLARTSTEGPAIQGPGSQVGDVGGRDGRYVGVRKALAEPAHVSERNAVGLVVVVLYAAIVGGFERYSWPATLAVVVPGLLGLVLVWRESVVPGPEPAPISRRGARAWGTVFVALGLWELTNLLLQPSLEVGSHAHPTLSVLMDPILSLHVGRSISLFLWLAFGWYLVRR
;
A
#
# COMPACT_ATOMS: atom_id res chain seq x y z
N MET A 1 -66.29 47.05 12.28
CA MET A 1 -66.22 46.50 10.91
C MET A 1 -64.76 46.63 10.51
N GLU A 2 -63.95 45.64 10.88
CA GLU A 2 -63.64 44.46 10.03
C GLU A 2 -63.01 44.94 8.71
N THR A 3 -61.83 44.53 8.27
CA THR A 3 -60.98 43.37 8.54
C THR A 3 -59.67 43.63 7.76
N GLY A 4 -58.51 43.19 8.23
CA GLY A 4 -57.28 43.30 7.42
C GLY A 4 -55.99 43.03 8.15
N GLU A 5 -55.86 41.87 8.80
CA GLU A 5 -54.66 41.46 9.52
C GLU A 5 -54.37 39.97 9.33
N GLU A 6 -54.20 39.51 8.08
CA GLU A 6 -53.71 38.15 7.80
C GLU A 6 -52.94 38.11 6.46
N ALA A 7 -51.63 38.35 6.49
CA ALA A 7 -50.69 37.92 5.44
C ALA A 7 -49.22 38.23 5.82
N SER A 8 -48.65 37.57 6.82
CA SER A 8 -47.20 37.70 7.12
C SER A 8 -46.60 36.49 7.84
N GLY A 9 -47.09 35.27 7.52
CA GLY A 9 -46.67 34.04 8.20
C GLY A 9 -46.02 32.98 7.33
N GLU A 10 -46.34 32.91 6.03
CA GLU A 10 -46.07 31.69 5.25
C GLU A 10 -44.67 31.63 4.63
N ASP A 11 -44.05 32.77 4.37
CA ASP A 11 -42.83 32.88 3.55
C ASP A 11 -41.53 32.45 4.27
N ARG A 12 -41.60 32.17 5.58
CA ARG A 12 -40.41 31.87 6.40
C ARG A 12 -40.06 30.39 6.49
N THR A 13 -40.97 29.50 6.10
CA THR A 13 -40.77 28.04 6.25
C THR A 13 -40.22 27.36 4.99
N GLU A 14 -40.33 27.98 3.81
CA GLU A 14 -39.72 27.46 2.57
C GLU A 14 -38.21 27.76 2.49
N SER A 15 -37.74 28.88 3.06
CA SER A 15 -36.33 29.29 3.00
C SER A 15 -35.35 28.35 3.74
N LEU A 16 -35.82 27.51 4.67
CA LEU A 16 -34.97 26.58 5.43
C LEU A 16 -34.87 25.17 4.81
N ARG A 17 -35.67 24.84 3.78
CA ARG A 17 -35.62 23.52 3.13
C ARG A 17 -34.56 23.42 2.02
N ASP A 18 -34.00 24.54 1.57
CA ASP A 18 -32.98 24.58 0.50
C ASP A 18 -31.53 24.61 1.02
N ALA A 19 -31.31 24.53 2.33
CA ALA A 19 -29.99 24.69 2.94
C ALA A 19 -29.26 23.37 3.24
N VAL A 20 -29.46 22.31 2.44
CA VAL A 20 -28.41 21.30 2.25
C VAL A 20 -27.78 21.58 0.90
N PRO A 21 -26.70 22.38 0.85
CA PRO A 21 -26.17 22.86 -0.41
C PRO A 21 -25.71 21.66 -1.24
N ALA A 22 -26.24 21.55 -2.47
CA ALA A 22 -25.90 20.53 -3.45
C ALA A 22 -24.37 20.38 -3.67
N SER A 23 -23.59 21.40 -3.29
CA SER A 23 -22.13 21.36 -3.23
C SER A 23 -21.58 20.28 -2.31
N ARG A 24 -22.20 19.98 -1.16
CA ARG A 24 -21.73 18.94 -0.23
C ARG A 24 -21.88 17.53 -0.80
N LEU A 25 -22.96 17.26 -1.53
CA LEU A 25 -23.17 15.98 -2.20
C LEU A 25 -22.22 15.78 -3.37
N HIS A 26 -21.88 16.86 -4.08
CA HIS A 26 -20.93 16.76 -5.18
C HIS A 26 -19.49 16.52 -4.68
N VAL A 27 -19.09 17.20 -3.59
CA VAL A 27 -17.80 17.00 -2.90
C VAL A 27 -17.69 15.59 -2.32
N LEU A 28 -18.78 15.05 -1.74
CA LEU A 28 -18.80 13.65 -1.28
C LEU A 28 -18.64 12.67 -2.44
N ARG A 29 -19.30 12.89 -3.58
CA ARG A 29 -19.18 12.02 -4.77
C ARG A 29 -17.80 12.10 -5.44
N THR A 30 -17.19 13.27 -5.53
CA THR A 30 -15.82 13.41 -6.06
C THR A 30 -14.78 12.87 -5.08
N ALA A 31 -14.96 13.03 -3.77
CA ALA A 31 -14.10 12.43 -2.76
C ALA A 31 -14.20 10.89 -2.75
N LEU A 32 -15.41 10.32 -2.87
CA LEU A 32 -15.62 8.88 -3.03
C LEU A 32 -15.03 8.36 -4.35
N GLY A 33 -15.17 9.12 -5.44
CA GLY A 33 -14.61 8.78 -6.74
C GLY A 33 -13.07 8.80 -6.76
N GLY A 34 -12.45 9.75 -6.06
CA GLY A 34 -10.99 9.85 -5.91
C GLY A 34 -10.41 8.81 -4.95
N ALA A 35 -11.08 8.54 -3.83
CA ALA A 35 -10.68 7.49 -2.89
C ALA A 35 -10.74 6.08 -3.52
N LEU A 36 -11.66 5.85 -4.48
CA LEU A 36 -11.71 4.62 -5.27
C LEU A 36 -10.58 4.49 -6.31
N GLN A 37 -9.90 5.59 -6.66
CA GLN A 37 -8.78 5.57 -7.62
C GLN A 37 -7.45 5.26 -6.95
N ASP A 38 -7.30 5.51 -5.65
CA ASP A 38 -6.14 5.09 -4.89
C ASP A 38 -6.45 3.78 -4.13
N PRO A 39 -5.98 2.62 -4.64
CA PRO A 39 -6.26 1.33 -4.03
C PRO A 39 -5.74 1.24 -2.58
N VAL A 40 -4.74 2.05 -2.21
CA VAL A 40 -4.16 2.05 -0.86
C VAL A 40 -5.17 2.53 0.18
N ILE A 41 -5.91 3.60 -0.13
CA ILE A 41 -6.92 4.17 0.77
C ILE A 41 -8.02 3.13 1.05
N VAL A 42 -8.52 2.48 -0.01
CA VAL A 42 -9.56 1.47 0.10
C VAL A 42 -9.08 0.29 0.93
N ILE A 43 -7.86 -0.20 0.68
CA ILE A 43 -7.27 -1.31 1.43
C ILE A 43 -7.13 -0.98 2.91
N LEU A 44 -6.64 0.22 3.27
CA LEU A 44 -6.47 0.62 4.67
C LEU A 44 -7.82 0.72 5.42
N ILE A 45 -8.84 1.29 4.78
CA ILE A 45 -10.18 1.38 5.38
C ILE A 45 -10.77 -0.02 5.58
N LEU A 46 -10.69 -0.88 4.57
CA LEU A 46 -11.18 -2.26 4.68
C LEU A 46 -10.42 -3.05 5.77
N ALA A 47 -9.10 -2.94 5.81
CA ALA A 47 -8.27 -3.59 6.83
C ALA A 47 -8.66 -3.12 8.24
N GLY A 48 -8.84 -1.80 8.44
CA GLY A 48 -9.28 -1.27 9.72
C GLY A 48 -10.67 -1.75 10.15
N ILE A 49 -11.60 -1.93 9.22
CA ILE A 49 -12.91 -2.51 9.51
C ILE A 49 -12.77 -3.97 9.98
N PHE A 50 -11.99 -4.78 9.25
CA PHE A 50 -11.76 -6.18 9.61
C PHE A 50 -11.05 -6.32 10.97
N ASP A 51 -10.03 -5.51 11.25
CA ASP A 51 -9.33 -5.48 12.55
C ASP A 51 -10.25 -5.06 13.71
N GLY A 52 -11.22 -4.18 13.43
CA GLY A 52 -12.24 -3.79 14.41
C GLY A 52 -13.16 -4.95 14.73
N LEU A 53 -13.59 -5.69 13.70
CA LEU A 53 -14.41 -6.90 13.85
C LEU A 53 -13.66 -8.03 14.57
N SER A 54 -12.34 -8.11 14.41
CA SER A 54 -11.49 -9.10 15.10
C SER A 54 -11.15 -8.73 16.54
N GLY A 55 -11.71 -7.64 17.08
CA GLY A 55 -11.56 -7.26 18.48
C GLY A 55 -10.31 -6.43 18.81
N SER A 56 -9.64 -5.83 17.82
CA SER A 56 -8.49 -4.94 18.03
C SER A 56 -8.83 -3.47 17.72
N PRO A 57 -9.55 -2.78 18.63
CA PRO A 57 -10.09 -1.45 18.34
C PRO A 57 -9.01 -0.40 18.07
N VAL A 58 -7.82 -0.56 18.65
CA VAL A 58 -6.69 0.37 18.46
C VAL A 58 -6.15 0.31 17.03
N HIS A 59 -5.95 -0.89 16.47
CA HIS A 59 -5.48 -1.07 15.10
C HIS A 59 -6.53 -0.58 14.10
N ALA A 60 -7.80 -0.89 14.35
CA ALA A 60 -8.92 -0.41 13.56
C ALA A 60 -8.93 1.12 13.42
N ILE A 61 -8.86 1.83 14.54
CA ILE A 61 -8.87 3.30 14.57
C ILE A 61 -7.65 3.87 13.84
N LEU A 62 -6.46 3.30 14.05
CA LEU A 62 -5.25 3.74 13.37
C LEU A 62 -5.34 3.57 11.85
N LEU A 63 -5.73 2.39 11.37
CA LEU A 63 -5.81 2.10 9.94
C LEU A 63 -6.87 2.96 9.23
N ILE A 64 -8.06 3.10 9.82
CA ILE A 64 -9.10 3.98 9.28
C ILE A 64 -8.64 5.44 9.30
N GLY A 65 -8.02 5.89 10.39
CA GLY A 65 -7.50 7.25 10.52
C GLY A 65 -6.45 7.59 9.46
N VAL A 66 -5.49 6.70 9.22
CA VAL A 66 -4.46 6.87 8.18
C VAL A 66 -5.08 6.85 6.79
N GLY A 67 -6.01 5.93 6.51
CA GLY A 67 -6.71 5.89 5.22
C GLY A 67 -7.47 7.19 4.93
N LEU A 68 -8.17 7.74 5.93
CA LEU A 68 -8.86 9.02 5.82
C LEU A 68 -7.89 10.20 5.64
N LEU A 69 -6.75 10.19 6.33
CA LEU A 69 -5.73 11.23 6.19
C LEU A 69 -5.15 11.24 4.77
N LEU A 70 -4.83 10.08 4.21
CA LEU A 70 -4.35 9.93 2.84
C LEU A 70 -5.41 10.34 1.80
N ALA A 71 -6.68 10.04 2.05
CA ALA A 71 -7.78 10.51 1.21
C ALA A 71 -7.85 12.03 1.16
N ARG A 72 -7.68 12.68 2.31
CA ARG A 72 -7.67 14.14 2.39
C ARG A 72 -6.50 14.74 1.62
N THR A 73 -5.28 14.23 1.82
CA THR A 73 -4.09 14.74 1.09
C THR A 73 -4.17 14.51 -0.41
N SER A 74 -4.86 13.45 -0.85
CA SER A 74 -5.07 13.15 -2.28
C SER A 74 -6.06 14.13 -2.93
N THR A 75 -7.05 14.61 -2.19
CA THR A 75 -7.98 15.66 -2.67
C THR A 75 -7.35 17.06 -2.69
N GLU A 76 -6.33 17.28 -1.88
CA GLU A 76 -5.55 18.54 -1.81
C GLU A 76 -4.43 18.58 -2.86
N GLY A 77 -4.47 17.70 -3.87
CA GLY A 77 -3.48 17.62 -4.93
C GLY A 77 -3.04 19.00 -5.43
N PRO A 78 -1.73 19.29 -5.46
CA PRO A 78 -1.24 20.58 -5.90
C PRO A 78 -1.75 20.84 -7.31
N ALA A 79 -2.33 22.02 -7.52
CA ALA A 79 -2.58 22.55 -8.84
C ALA A 79 -1.24 22.68 -9.56
N ILE A 80 -0.75 21.60 -10.16
CA ILE A 80 0.28 21.63 -11.18
C ILE A 80 -0.41 22.28 -12.38
N GLN A 81 -0.41 23.61 -12.36
CA GLN A 81 -0.44 24.45 -13.54
C GLN A 81 0.57 23.85 -14.50
N GLY A 82 0.10 23.20 -15.56
CA GLY A 82 0.95 22.87 -16.69
C GLY A 82 1.32 24.19 -17.39
N PRO A 83 2.59 24.62 -17.37
CA PRO A 83 3.05 25.59 -18.35
C PRO A 83 3.18 24.83 -19.67
N GLY A 84 2.55 25.36 -20.72
CA GLY A 84 2.34 24.67 -21.99
C GLY A 84 3.57 23.99 -22.56
N SER A 85 3.42 22.72 -22.94
CA SER A 85 4.31 22.01 -23.84
C SER A 85 3.90 22.27 -25.29
N GLN A 86 4.34 23.40 -25.83
CA GLN A 86 4.87 23.44 -27.19
C GLN A 86 6.36 23.04 -27.14
N VAL A 87 6.93 22.69 -28.31
CA VAL A 87 8.32 22.25 -28.57
C VAL A 87 8.50 20.74 -28.33
N GLY A 88 8.87 19.91 -29.30
CA GLY A 88 9.31 20.11 -30.67
C GLY A 88 9.81 18.75 -31.16
N ASP A 89 9.39 18.38 -32.36
CA ASP A 89 9.87 17.24 -33.13
C ASP A 89 11.38 17.36 -33.37
N VAL A 90 12.18 16.42 -32.84
CA VAL A 90 13.56 16.21 -33.28
C VAL A 90 13.83 14.70 -33.36
N GLY A 91 13.93 14.25 -34.61
CA GLY A 91 14.33 12.90 -34.98
C GLY A 91 15.72 12.52 -34.47
N GLY A 92 15.83 11.27 -34.03
CA GLY A 92 17.07 10.66 -33.57
C GLY A 92 16.92 9.15 -33.39
N ARG A 93 16.34 8.48 -34.40
CA ARG A 93 16.43 7.02 -34.56
C ARG A 93 17.76 6.76 -35.25
N ASP A 94 18.80 6.44 -34.47
CA ASP A 94 19.89 5.53 -34.84
C ASP A 94 20.97 5.57 -33.75
N GLY A 95 21.14 4.46 -33.01
CA GLY A 95 22.27 4.31 -32.08
C GLY A 95 22.06 3.38 -30.88
N ARG A 96 20.82 3.00 -30.54
CA ARG A 96 20.53 2.36 -29.23
C ARG A 96 20.59 0.82 -29.19
N TYR A 97 21.19 0.17 -30.20
CA TYR A 97 21.36 -1.29 -30.22
C TYR A 97 22.79 -1.79 -29.96
N VAL A 98 23.77 -0.90 -29.75
CA VAL A 98 25.18 -1.29 -29.54
C VAL A 98 25.48 -1.67 -28.07
N GLY A 99 24.58 -1.39 -27.12
CA GLY A 99 24.83 -1.61 -25.68
C GLY A 99 24.53 -3.01 -25.12
N VAL A 100 23.73 -3.83 -25.81
CA VAL A 100 23.18 -5.07 -25.21
C VAL A 100 24.23 -6.19 -25.12
N ARG A 101 25.27 -6.19 -25.97
CA ARG A 101 26.29 -7.26 -25.96
C ARG A 101 27.46 -7.02 -25.02
N LYS A 102 27.65 -5.81 -24.48
CA LYS A 102 28.77 -5.52 -23.57
C LYS A 102 28.43 -5.76 -22.09
N ALA A 103 27.15 -5.86 -21.73
CA ALA A 103 26.70 -6.11 -20.37
C ALA A 103 26.73 -7.60 -19.93
N LEU A 104 27.09 -8.52 -20.84
CA LEU A 104 27.10 -9.96 -20.56
C LEU A 104 28.50 -10.53 -20.32
N ALA A 105 29.56 -9.71 -20.28
CA ALA A 105 30.94 -10.18 -20.24
C ALA A 105 31.85 -9.49 -19.21
N GLU A 106 31.29 -8.74 -18.26
CA GLU A 106 32.07 -8.33 -17.08
C GLU A 106 31.62 -9.16 -15.87
N PRO A 107 32.50 -9.97 -15.25
CA PRO A 107 32.19 -10.59 -13.97
C PRO A 107 31.92 -9.45 -12.99
N ALA A 108 30.69 -9.37 -12.50
CA ALA A 108 30.27 -8.36 -11.54
C ALA A 108 31.15 -8.50 -10.29
N HIS A 109 32.19 -7.68 -10.20
CA HIS A 109 32.97 -7.53 -8.99
C HIS A 109 32.00 -7.01 -7.92
N VAL A 110 31.59 -7.91 -7.03
CA VAL A 110 30.84 -7.54 -5.84
C VAL A 110 31.77 -6.62 -5.05
N SER A 111 31.53 -5.31 -5.16
CA SER A 111 32.26 -4.31 -4.38
C SER A 111 32.28 -4.78 -2.91
N GLU A 112 33.43 -4.72 -2.25
CA GLU A 112 33.61 -5.20 -0.87
C GLU A 112 32.53 -4.64 0.08
N ARG A 113 32.05 -3.43 -0.18
CA ARG A 113 30.93 -2.80 0.54
C ARG A 113 29.61 -3.56 0.43
N ASN A 114 29.30 -4.10 -0.75
CA ASN A 114 28.11 -4.94 -0.97
C ASN A 114 28.26 -6.31 -0.29
N ALA A 115 29.47 -6.86 -0.24
CA ALA A 115 29.73 -8.12 0.47
C ALA A 115 29.54 -7.97 1.98
N VAL A 116 30.09 -6.90 2.58
CA VAL A 116 29.88 -6.58 4.01
C VAL A 116 28.40 -6.38 4.31
N GLY A 117 27.68 -5.62 3.46
CA GLY A 117 26.23 -5.43 3.61
C GLY A 117 25.45 -6.74 3.58
N LEU A 118 25.78 -7.64 2.65
CA LEU A 118 25.15 -8.95 2.55
C LEU A 118 25.42 -9.79 3.82
N VAL A 119 26.66 -9.83 4.30
CA VAL A 119 27.01 -10.55 5.53
C VAL A 119 26.25 -10.01 6.73
N VAL A 120 26.15 -8.68 6.87
CA VAL A 120 25.37 -8.04 7.95
C VAL A 120 23.90 -8.44 7.86
N VAL A 121 23.29 -8.41 6.67
CA VAL A 121 21.88 -8.80 6.48
C VAL A 121 21.65 -10.27 6.80
N VAL A 122 22.58 -11.17 6.39
CA VAL A 122 22.49 -12.60 6.71
C VAL A 122 22.61 -12.84 8.22
N LEU A 123 23.61 -12.25 8.88
CA LEU A 123 23.80 -12.38 10.33
C LEU A 123 22.60 -11.83 11.10
N TYR A 124 22.10 -10.66 10.69
CA TYR A 124 20.91 -10.06 11.26
C TYR A 124 19.70 -11.00 11.13
N ALA A 125 19.46 -11.55 9.94
CA ALA A 125 18.35 -12.46 9.69
C ALA A 125 18.47 -13.78 10.49
N ALA A 126 19.68 -14.29 10.65
CA ALA A 126 19.96 -15.45 11.50
C ALA A 126 19.63 -15.15 12.97
N ILE A 127 20.14 -14.05 13.54
CA ILE A 127 19.91 -13.69 14.94
C ILE A 127 18.43 -13.44 15.21
N VAL A 128 17.78 -12.59 14.41
CA VAL A 128 16.38 -12.20 14.64
C VAL A 128 15.42 -13.36 14.38
N GLY A 129 15.72 -14.24 13.40
CA GLY A 129 14.95 -15.46 13.19
C GLY A 129 14.98 -16.43 14.40
N GLY A 130 15.88 -16.21 15.36
CA GLY A 130 15.95 -16.94 16.63
C GLY A 130 14.90 -16.52 17.65
N PHE A 131 14.36 -15.30 17.54
CA PHE A 131 13.39 -14.79 18.52
C PHE A 131 12.07 -15.54 18.44
N GLU A 132 11.41 -15.77 19.57
CA GLU A 132 10.12 -16.46 19.62
C GLU A 132 9.06 -15.74 18.78
N ARG A 133 8.19 -16.52 18.13
CA ARG A 133 7.09 -16.00 17.32
C ARG A 133 6.16 -15.19 18.23
N TYR A 134 5.76 -14.01 17.78
CA TYR A 134 4.92 -13.06 18.54
C TYR A 134 5.55 -12.47 19.81
N SER A 135 6.88 -12.54 19.94
CA SER A 135 7.60 -11.86 21.01
C SER A 135 7.83 -10.38 20.67
N TRP A 136 7.87 -9.53 21.72
CA TRP A 136 8.19 -8.11 21.56
C TRP A 136 9.54 -7.85 20.84
N PRO A 137 10.63 -8.59 21.11
CA PRO A 137 11.88 -8.43 20.37
C PRO A 137 11.75 -8.72 18.88
N ALA A 138 10.99 -9.75 18.47
CA ALA A 138 10.74 -10.05 17.07
C ALA A 138 9.97 -8.92 16.38
N THR A 139 8.93 -8.40 17.03
CA THR A 139 8.16 -7.26 16.51
C THR A 139 9.05 -6.04 16.32
N LEU A 140 9.83 -5.66 17.32
CA LEU A 140 10.74 -4.50 17.22
C LEU A 140 11.78 -4.69 16.11
N ALA A 141 12.34 -5.89 16.00
CA ALA A 141 13.31 -6.20 14.96
C ALA A 141 12.73 -6.04 13.55
N VAL A 142 11.45 -6.36 13.31
CA VAL A 142 10.86 -6.17 11.97
C VAL A 142 10.40 -4.73 11.76
N VAL A 143 9.76 -4.13 12.75
CA VAL A 143 9.14 -2.79 12.64
C VAL A 143 10.20 -1.71 12.44
N VAL A 144 11.30 -1.73 13.19
CA VAL A 144 12.35 -0.71 13.12
C VAL A 144 12.95 -0.56 11.70
N PRO A 145 13.48 -1.60 11.04
CA PRO A 145 14.00 -1.48 9.68
C PRO A 145 12.90 -1.16 8.66
N GLY A 146 11.66 -1.63 8.87
CA GLY A 146 10.52 -1.24 8.03
C GLY A 146 10.25 0.26 8.08
N LEU A 147 10.19 0.83 9.29
CA LEU A 147 10.03 2.27 9.51
C LEU A 147 11.23 3.07 8.98
N LEU A 148 12.46 2.60 9.20
CA LEU A 148 13.65 3.23 8.65
C LEU A 148 13.61 3.27 7.12
N GLY A 149 13.27 2.15 6.48
CA GLY A 149 13.08 2.08 5.03
C GLY A 149 12.01 3.08 4.55
N LEU A 150 10.88 3.16 5.23
CA LEU A 150 9.82 4.12 4.93
C LEU A 150 10.30 5.58 5.05
N VAL A 151 11.00 5.92 6.14
CA VAL A 151 11.58 7.26 6.34
C VAL A 151 12.59 7.60 5.25
N LEU A 152 13.45 6.65 4.86
CA LEU A 152 14.43 6.85 3.79
C LEU A 152 13.74 7.11 2.44
N VAL A 153 12.77 6.28 2.06
CA VAL A 153 11.99 6.46 0.83
C VAL A 153 11.28 7.80 0.82
N TRP A 154 10.70 8.21 1.95
CA TRP A 154 10.01 9.49 2.04
C TRP A 154 10.96 10.68 1.91
N ARG A 155 12.19 10.58 2.44
CA ARG A 155 13.20 11.64 2.31
C ARG A 155 13.77 11.74 0.90
N GLU A 156 13.97 10.62 0.22
CA GLU A 156 14.52 10.59 -1.14
C GLU A 156 13.49 10.97 -2.21
N SER A 157 12.19 10.76 -1.95
CA SER A 157 11.08 11.21 -2.80
C SER A 157 11.04 12.74 -3.04
N VAL A 158 11.87 13.53 -2.34
CA VAL A 158 11.99 14.98 -2.53
C VAL A 158 12.90 15.33 -3.71
N VAL A 159 13.76 14.41 -4.17
CA VAL A 159 14.67 14.65 -5.30
C VAL A 159 14.06 14.03 -6.57
N PRO A 160 13.75 14.82 -7.62
CA PRO A 160 13.22 14.29 -8.87
C PRO A 160 14.24 13.34 -9.54
N GLY A 161 14.06 12.04 -9.37
CA GLY A 161 14.76 11.00 -10.10
C GLY A 161 14.08 10.66 -11.43
N PRO A 162 14.75 9.94 -12.35
CA PRO A 162 14.10 9.41 -13.55
C PRO A 162 12.90 8.55 -13.15
N GLU A 163 11.69 8.89 -13.66
CA GLU A 163 10.49 8.12 -13.33
C GLU A 163 10.66 6.64 -13.71
N PRO A 164 10.37 5.70 -12.80
CA PRO A 164 10.35 4.29 -13.12
C PRO A 164 9.42 4.04 -14.31
N ALA A 165 9.88 3.23 -15.28
CA ALA A 165 9.06 2.89 -16.44
C ALA A 165 7.70 2.34 -15.98
N PRO A 166 6.58 2.85 -16.51
CA PRO A 166 5.25 2.49 -16.04
C PRO A 166 5.03 0.99 -16.20
N ILE A 167 4.47 0.36 -15.18
CA ILE A 167 4.08 -1.05 -15.24
C ILE A 167 3.10 -1.22 -16.42
N SER A 168 3.43 -2.11 -17.35
CA SER A 168 2.53 -2.37 -18.47
C SER A 168 1.15 -2.80 -17.96
N ARG A 169 0.07 -2.33 -18.60
CA ARG A 169 -1.30 -2.73 -18.23
C ARG A 169 -1.50 -4.24 -18.18
N ARG A 170 -0.79 -4.98 -19.05
CA ARG A 170 -0.80 -6.45 -19.06
C ARG A 170 -0.13 -7.03 -17.81
N GLY A 171 1.03 -6.50 -17.41
CA GLY A 171 1.71 -6.88 -16.18
C GLY A 171 0.86 -6.59 -14.95
N ALA A 172 0.28 -5.38 -14.86
CA ALA A 172 -0.61 -5.01 -13.77
C ALA A 172 -1.83 -5.94 -13.67
N ARG A 173 -2.46 -6.26 -14.81
CA ARG A 173 -3.59 -7.22 -14.85
C ARG A 173 -3.18 -8.62 -14.44
N ALA A 174 -2.05 -9.13 -14.94
CA ALA A 174 -1.57 -10.46 -14.60
C ALA A 174 -1.33 -10.59 -13.09
N TRP A 175 -0.64 -9.61 -12.50
CA TRP A 175 -0.45 -9.57 -11.04
C TRP A 175 -1.77 -9.41 -10.29
N GLY A 176 -2.66 -8.52 -10.74
CA GLY A 176 -3.98 -8.35 -10.14
C GLY A 176 -4.78 -9.65 -10.14
N THR A 177 -4.78 -10.40 -11.24
CA THR A 177 -5.44 -11.71 -11.32
C THR A 177 -4.82 -12.71 -10.34
N VAL A 178 -3.49 -12.76 -10.21
CA VAL A 178 -2.82 -13.64 -9.23
C VAL A 178 -3.24 -13.28 -7.80
N PHE A 179 -3.20 -12.00 -7.42
CA PHE A 179 -3.61 -11.57 -6.08
C PHE A 179 -5.09 -11.84 -5.79
N VAL A 180 -5.98 -11.59 -6.75
CA VAL A 180 -7.42 -11.88 -6.60
C VAL A 180 -7.65 -13.38 -6.47
N ALA A 181 -6.99 -14.21 -7.29
CA ALA A 181 -7.11 -15.65 -7.20
C ALA A 181 -6.61 -16.19 -5.85
N LEU A 182 -5.44 -15.72 -5.38
CA LEU A 182 -4.90 -16.08 -4.07
C LEU A 182 -5.82 -15.60 -2.93
N GLY A 183 -6.37 -14.38 -3.01
CA GLY A 183 -7.29 -13.84 -2.02
C GLY A 183 -8.61 -14.60 -1.97
N LEU A 184 -9.18 -14.96 -3.12
CA LEU A 184 -10.38 -15.79 -3.19
C LEU A 184 -10.12 -17.21 -2.67
N TRP A 185 -8.96 -17.78 -2.99
CA TRP A 185 -8.57 -19.09 -2.48
C TRP A 185 -8.44 -19.07 -0.95
N GLU A 186 -7.79 -18.05 -0.41
CA GLU A 186 -7.65 -17.84 1.04
C GLU A 186 -8.99 -17.67 1.73
N LEU A 187 -9.82 -16.76 1.23
CA LEU A 187 -11.14 -16.50 1.78
C LEU A 187 -12.02 -17.75 1.73
N THR A 188 -11.98 -18.50 0.63
CA THR A 188 -12.74 -19.75 0.50
C THR A 188 -12.31 -20.77 1.53
N ASN A 189 -11.00 -20.99 1.73
CA ASN A 189 -10.53 -21.94 2.72
C ASN A 189 -10.84 -21.49 4.14
N LEU A 190 -10.68 -20.21 4.45
CA LEU A 190 -11.02 -19.64 5.74
C LEU A 190 -12.51 -19.85 6.08
N LEU A 191 -13.41 -19.67 5.11
CA LEU A 191 -14.85 -19.88 5.29
C LEU A 191 -15.26 -21.36 5.40
N LEU A 192 -14.44 -22.28 4.86
CA LEU A 192 -14.66 -23.72 4.97
C LEU A 192 -14.03 -24.31 6.24
N GLN A 193 -13.26 -23.54 7.00
CA GLN A 193 -12.70 -24.01 8.27
C GLN A 193 -13.79 -24.23 9.32
N PRO A 194 -13.62 -25.22 10.23
CA PRO A 194 -14.58 -25.46 11.31
C PRO A 194 -14.75 -24.27 12.27
N SER A 195 -13.69 -23.47 12.42
CA SER A 195 -13.71 -22.21 13.16
C SER A 195 -12.71 -21.24 12.52
N LEU A 196 -12.94 -19.93 12.67
CA LEU A 196 -12.04 -18.89 12.16
C LEU A 196 -10.74 -18.75 12.97
N GLU A 197 -10.68 -19.37 14.15
CA GLU A 197 -9.56 -19.27 15.08
C GLU A 197 -8.63 -20.48 15.01
N VAL A 198 -9.09 -21.59 14.42
CA VAL A 198 -8.35 -22.86 14.41
C VAL A 198 -8.05 -23.27 12.97
N GLY A 199 -6.76 -23.25 12.62
CA GLY A 199 -6.30 -23.73 11.33
C GLY A 199 -6.66 -25.18 11.06
N SER A 200 -7.09 -25.49 9.83
CA SER A 200 -7.41 -26.85 9.39
C SER A 200 -6.55 -27.25 8.20
N HIS A 201 -5.96 -28.45 8.26
CA HIS A 201 -5.22 -29.02 7.12
C HIS A 201 -6.15 -29.54 6.01
N ALA A 202 -7.44 -29.73 6.28
CA ALA A 202 -8.41 -30.11 5.25
C ALA A 202 -8.79 -28.91 4.34
N HIS A 203 -8.74 -27.70 4.89
CA HIS A 203 -8.99 -26.44 4.18
C HIS A 203 -7.84 -25.45 4.46
N PRO A 204 -6.63 -25.74 3.92
CA PRO A 204 -5.44 -25.01 4.30
C PRO A 204 -5.42 -23.60 3.67
N THR A 205 -5.38 -22.60 4.54
CA THR A 205 -5.03 -21.22 4.18
C THR A 205 -3.52 -21.09 3.98
N LEU A 206 -3.01 -20.04 3.31
CA LEU A 206 -1.57 -19.81 3.21
C LEU A 206 -0.95 -19.64 4.60
N SER A 207 -1.68 -19.05 5.55
CA SER A 207 -1.23 -18.96 6.95
C SER A 207 -0.94 -20.35 7.54
N VAL A 208 -1.86 -21.31 7.36
CA VAL A 208 -1.69 -22.70 7.82
C VAL A 208 -0.53 -23.39 7.09
N LEU A 209 -0.35 -23.13 5.79
CA LEU A 209 0.76 -23.69 5.01
C LEU A 209 2.12 -23.09 5.39
N MET A 210 2.15 -21.81 5.77
CA MET A 210 3.36 -21.10 6.17
C MET A 210 3.76 -21.41 7.62
N ASP A 211 2.82 -21.86 8.45
CA ASP A 211 3.06 -22.12 9.87
C ASP A 211 4.22 -23.09 10.14
N PRO A 212 4.31 -24.27 9.48
CA PRO A 212 5.47 -25.15 9.64
C PRO A 212 6.79 -24.47 9.26
N ILE A 213 6.81 -23.69 8.18
CA ILE A 213 8.00 -22.98 7.72
C ILE A 213 8.41 -21.94 8.76
N LEU A 214 7.47 -21.13 9.24
CA LEU A 214 7.72 -20.07 10.22
C LEU A 214 7.92 -20.59 11.65
N SER A 215 7.53 -21.83 11.94
CA SER A 215 7.86 -22.46 13.22
C SER A 215 9.36 -22.78 13.33
N LEU A 216 10.01 -23.06 12.20
CA LEU A 216 11.43 -23.35 12.15
C LEU A 216 12.23 -22.05 12.27
N HIS A 217 13.31 -22.11 13.06
CA HIS A 217 14.30 -21.04 13.13
C HIS A 217 14.83 -20.67 11.74
N VAL A 218 15.25 -21.68 10.98
CA VAL A 218 15.80 -21.51 9.62
C VAL A 218 14.76 -20.88 8.68
N GLY A 219 13.50 -21.29 8.76
CA GLY A 219 12.46 -20.72 7.91
C GLY A 219 12.21 -19.24 8.19
N ARG A 220 12.16 -18.83 9.46
CA ARG A 220 12.06 -17.40 9.85
C ARG A 220 13.25 -16.59 9.36
N SER A 221 14.47 -17.10 9.53
CA SER A 221 15.68 -16.43 9.04
C SER A 221 15.67 -16.26 7.52
N ILE A 222 15.27 -17.28 6.75
CA ILE A 222 15.16 -17.18 5.29
C ILE A 222 14.09 -16.16 4.90
N SER A 223 12.90 -16.22 5.51
CA SER A 223 11.82 -15.28 5.22
C SER A 223 12.23 -13.83 5.51
N LEU A 224 12.90 -13.58 6.64
CA LEU A 224 13.37 -12.25 7.00
C LEU A 224 14.47 -11.76 6.06
N PHE A 225 15.41 -12.64 5.68
CA PHE A 225 16.43 -12.32 4.69
C PHE A 225 15.82 -11.92 3.35
N LEU A 226 14.86 -12.70 2.83
CA LEU A 226 14.18 -12.41 1.58
C LEU A 226 13.40 -11.09 1.66
N TRP A 227 12.74 -10.83 2.79
CA TRP A 227 12.03 -9.57 3.02
C TRP A 227 12.98 -8.36 3.01
N LEU A 228 14.11 -8.44 3.71
CA LEU A 228 15.14 -7.38 3.69
C LEU A 228 15.76 -7.20 2.31
N ALA A 229 16.10 -8.29 1.63
CA ALA A 229 16.67 -8.24 0.28
C ALA A 229 15.68 -7.60 -0.71
N PHE A 230 14.39 -7.94 -0.60
CA PHE A 230 13.34 -7.34 -1.42
C PHE A 230 13.14 -5.86 -1.09
N GLY A 231 13.08 -5.48 0.18
CA GLY A 231 12.99 -4.09 0.61
C GLY A 231 14.18 -3.26 0.12
N TRP A 232 15.40 -3.80 0.24
CA TRP A 232 16.60 -3.17 -0.29
C TRP A 232 16.58 -3.01 -1.81
N TYR A 233 16.12 -4.02 -2.53
CA TYR A 233 15.93 -3.94 -3.98
C TYR A 233 14.93 -2.84 -4.37
N LEU A 234 13.85 -2.69 -3.61
CA LEU A 234 12.87 -1.62 -3.85
C LEU A 234 13.43 -0.23 -3.59
N VAL A 235 14.21 -0.03 -2.51
CA VAL A 235 14.83 1.27 -2.19
C VAL A 235 15.87 1.67 -3.23
N ARG A 236 16.56 0.71 -3.84
CA ARG A 236 17.58 0.99 -4.86
C ARG A 236 17.02 1.30 -6.25
N ARG A 237 15.72 1.10 -6.48
CA ARG A 237 15.09 1.21 -7.80
C ARG A 237 14.37 2.53 -7.96
#